data_AF-A0A679IU30-F1
#
_entry.id   AF-A0A679IU30-F1
#
_cell.length_a   1.000
_cell.length_b   1.000
_cell.length_c   1.000
_cell.angle_alpha   90.00
_cell.angle_beta   90.00
_cell.angle_gamma   90.00
#
_symmetry.space_group_name_H-M   'P 1'
#
loop_
_entity.id
_entity.type
_entity.pdbx_description
1 polymer ?
#
loop_
_entity_poly.entity_id
_entity_poly.type
_entity_poly.pdbx_seq_one_letter_code
_entity_poly.pdbx_strand_id
1 'polypeptide(L)'
;MRLDLPFIDTDHVIEQRIGCTIRDFFDREGEAAFRDLEQNVIADLAASAQGVLATGGGAVLREANRMQLRDHFHVIYLRSSPEDLFRRLRHDVKRPLLQVADPLGRLRELHDARDPFYRETAHDVVDTGRPSIAMLVNIIVMQLELAGVVEPGAHPEDPVD
;
A
#
# COMPACT_ATOMS: atom_id res chain seq x y z
N MET A 1 14.38 11.24 -0.97
CA MET A 1 13.25 10.69 -1.76
C MET A 1 13.15 11.48 -3.05
N ARG A 2 12.75 10.87 -4.17
CA ARG A 2 12.77 11.50 -5.49
C ARG A 2 11.79 12.68 -5.65
N LEU A 3 10.68 12.67 -4.90
CA LEU A 3 9.66 13.72 -4.94
C LEU A 3 9.81 14.78 -3.83
N ASP A 4 10.79 14.63 -2.92
CA ASP A 4 10.91 15.41 -1.66
C ASP A 4 9.60 15.56 -0.87
N LEU A 5 8.73 14.56 -0.96
CA LEU A 5 7.45 14.53 -0.27
C LEU A 5 7.58 13.80 1.08
N PRO A 6 6.82 14.21 2.11
CA PRO A 6 6.65 13.42 3.32
C PRO A 6 6.18 12.01 2.98
N PHE A 7 6.68 11.01 3.71
CA PHE A 7 6.24 9.63 3.57
C PHE A 7 5.59 9.15 4.86
N ILE A 8 4.40 8.60 4.73
CA ILE A 8 3.58 8.13 5.84
C ILE A 8 3.20 6.68 5.56
N ASP A 9 3.44 5.81 6.54
CA ASP A 9 2.96 4.41 6.52
C ASP A 9 1.80 4.29 7.50
N THR A 10 0.61 3.88 7.02
CA THR A 10 -0.58 3.75 7.86
C THR A 10 -0.38 2.77 9.00
N ASP A 11 0.34 1.67 8.77
CA ASP A 11 0.56 0.65 9.79
C ASP A 11 1.41 1.24 10.93
N HIS A 12 2.42 2.05 10.59
CA HIS A 12 3.23 2.75 11.58
C HIS A 12 2.42 3.77 12.39
N VAL A 13 1.56 4.55 11.73
CA VAL A 13 0.68 5.52 12.41
C VAL A 13 -0.29 4.80 13.35
N ILE A 14 -0.84 3.64 12.93
CA ILE A 14 -1.71 2.82 13.76
C ILE A 14 -0.97 2.32 15.01
N GLU A 15 0.23 1.75 14.86
CA GLU A 15 1.03 1.26 15.99
C GLU A 15 1.38 2.36 16.98
N GLN A 16 1.74 3.55 16.49
CA GLN A 16 1.97 4.73 17.34
C GLN A 16 0.71 5.13 18.11
N ARG A 17 -0.47 5.10 17.47
CA ARG A 17 -1.74 5.50 18.08
C ARG A 17 -2.21 4.54 19.18
N ILE A 18 -1.98 3.24 19.01
CA ILE A 18 -2.38 2.21 20.00
C ILE A 18 -1.30 1.89 21.03
N GLY A 19 -0.05 2.29 20.79
CA GLY A 19 1.07 2.04 21.70
C GLY A 19 1.52 0.57 21.78
N CYS A 20 1.11 -0.27 20.83
CA CYS A 20 1.50 -1.67 20.71
C CYS A 20 1.58 -2.08 19.24
N THR A 21 2.02 -3.31 18.97
CA THR A 21 2.06 -3.81 17.58
C THR A 21 0.64 -4.08 17.06
N ILE A 22 0.46 -4.01 15.74
CA ILE A 22 -0.81 -4.40 15.10
C ILE A 22 -1.17 -5.84 15.45
N ARG A 23 -0.19 -6.74 15.52
CA ARG A 23 -0.39 -8.15 15.87
C ARG A 23 -1.00 -8.29 17.26
N ASP A 24 -0.41 -7.65 18.27
CA ASP A 24 -0.88 -7.74 19.65
C ASP A 24 -2.30 -7.15 19.79
N PHE A 25 -2.58 -6.06 19.07
CA PHE A 25 -3.92 -5.47 19.04
C PHE A 25 -4.93 -6.41 18.39
N PHE A 26 -4.58 -7.01 17.25
CA PHE A 26 -5.43 -7.93 16.52
C PHE A 26 -5.74 -9.19 17.34
N ASP A 27 -4.74 -9.74 18.05
CA ASP A 27 -4.91 -10.91 18.91
C ASP A 27 -5.80 -10.61 20.13
N ARG A 28 -5.81 -9.35 20.61
CA ARG A 28 -6.60 -8.92 21.77
C ARG A 28 -8.02 -8.47 21.42
N GLU A 29 -8.18 -7.66 20.37
CA GLU A 29 -9.42 -6.96 20.02
C GLU A 29 -10.10 -7.53 18.76
N GLY A 30 -9.39 -8.33 17.97
CA GLY A 30 -9.88 -8.95 16.75
C GLY A 30 -9.83 -8.06 15.50
N GLU A 31 -10.10 -8.67 14.33
CA GLU A 31 -10.00 -7.99 13.04
C GLU A 31 -10.96 -6.81 12.90
N ALA A 32 -12.20 -6.96 13.38
CA ALA A 32 -13.23 -5.94 13.21
C ALA A 32 -12.81 -4.60 13.84
N ALA A 33 -12.31 -4.65 15.09
CA ALA A 33 -11.82 -3.48 15.81
C ALA A 33 -10.58 -2.87 15.14
N PHE A 34 -9.65 -3.70 14.64
CA PHE A 34 -8.50 -3.23 13.88
C PHE A 34 -8.95 -2.47 12.62
N ARG A 35 -9.95 -2.99 11.91
CA ARG A 35 -10.48 -2.34 10.71
C ARG A 35 -11.21 -1.03 11.00
N ASP A 36 -11.88 -0.91 12.16
CA ASP A 36 -12.47 0.36 12.61
C ASP A 36 -11.40 1.41 12.87
N LEU A 37 -10.31 1.00 13.53
CA LEU A 37 -9.17 1.87 13.78
C LEU A 37 -8.47 2.28 12.48
N GLU A 38 -8.20 1.33 11.58
CA GLU A 38 -7.57 1.57 10.27
C GLU A 38 -8.38 2.59 9.46
N GLN A 39 -9.71 2.46 9.45
CA GLN A 39 -10.60 3.42 8.78
C GLN A 39 -10.48 4.82 9.37
N ASN A 40 -10.49 4.96 10.69
CA ASN A 40 -10.35 6.27 11.34
C ASN A 40 -9.00 6.92 11.03
N VAL A 41 -7.91 6.13 11.03
CA VAL A 41 -6.57 6.63 10.69
C VAL A 41 -6.51 7.08 9.23
N ILE A 42 -7.07 6.32 8.29
CA ILE A 42 -7.11 6.71 6.87
C ILE A 42 -7.92 8.00 6.68
N ALA A 43 -9.06 8.13 7.34
CA ALA A 43 -9.86 9.35 7.28
C ALA A 43 -9.11 10.58 7.84
N ASP A 44 -8.41 10.45 8.97
CA ASP A 44 -7.60 11.53 9.54
C ASP A 44 -6.46 11.95 8.60
N LEU A 45 -5.79 10.99 7.98
CA LEU A 45 -4.68 11.25 7.05
C LEU A 45 -5.17 11.85 5.72
N ALA A 46 -6.36 11.44 5.26
CA ALA A 46 -7.01 12.01 4.09
C ALA A 46 -7.42 13.47 4.31
N ALA A 47 -7.84 13.84 5.52
CA ALA A 47 -8.20 15.23 5.84
C ALA A 47 -7.02 16.21 5.70
N SER A 48 -5.79 15.73 5.90
CA SER A 48 -4.57 16.53 5.72
C SER A 48 -3.75 16.10 4.50
N ALA A 49 -4.36 15.40 3.52
CA ALA A 49 -3.69 14.68 2.43
C ALA A 49 -2.41 15.36 1.90
N GLN A 50 -1.27 14.88 2.38
CA GLN A 50 0.05 15.44 2.09
C GLN A 50 1.07 14.33 1.93
N GLY A 51 1.84 14.41 0.84
CA GLY A 51 2.93 13.51 0.56
C GLY A 51 2.50 12.13 0.05
N VAL A 52 3.35 11.13 0.30
CA VAL A 52 3.17 9.74 -0.13
C VAL A 52 2.63 8.93 1.04
N LEU A 53 1.44 8.36 0.86
CA LEU A 53 0.80 7.47 1.83
C LEU A 53 0.94 6.01 1.39
N ALA A 54 1.66 5.21 2.17
CA ALA A 54 1.69 3.76 2.04
C ALA A 54 0.62 3.13 2.94
N THR A 55 -0.24 2.29 2.37
CA THR A 55 -1.36 1.67 3.08
C THR A 55 -1.10 0.20 3.38
N GLY A 56 -1.64 -0.29 4.49
CA GLY A 56 -1.72 -1.71 4.78
C GLY A 56 -2.51 -2.50 3.72
N GLY A 57 -2.17 -3.77 3.50
CA GLY A 57 -2.77 -4.58 2.45
C GLY A 57 -4.27 -4.87 2.64
N GLY A 58 -4.85 -4.59 3.80
CA GLY A 58 -6.29 -4.74 4.04
C GLY A 58 -7.08 -3.44 3.91
N ALA A 59 -6.41 -2.30 3.67
CA ALA A 59 -7.06 -0.99 3.66
C ALA A 59 -8.24 -0.91 2.67
N VAL A 60 -8.14 -1.56 1.51
CA VAL A 60 -9.18 -1.55 0.46
C VAL A 60 -10.44 -2.35 0.78
N LEU A 61 -10.42 -3.17 1.84
CA LEU A 61 -11.55 -4.05 2.20
C LEU A 61 -12.79 -3.25 2.60
N ARG A 62 -12.61 -2.04 3.16
CA ARG A 62 -13.72 -1.14 3.48
C ARG A 62 -13.92 -0.12 2.38
N GLU A 63 -15.16 0.00 1.92
CA GLU A 63 -15.55 0.98 0.91
C GLU A 63 -15.24 2.42 1.35
N ALA A 64 -15.48 2.75 2.63
CA ALA A 64 -15.13 4.05 3.18
C ALA A 64 -13.66 4.41 2.98
N ASN A 65 -12.74 3.45 3.16
CA ASN A 65 -11.31 3.67 2.93
C ASN A 65 -11.03 3.88 1.44
N ARG A 66 -11.68 3.10 0.56
CA ARG A 66 -11.52 3.28 -0.89
C ARG A 66 -11.94 4.67 -1.34
N MET A 67 -13.07 5.16 -0.84
CA MET A 67 -13.53 6.53 -1.10
C MET A 67 -12.54 7.57 -0.59
N GLN A 68 -12.11 7.48 0.67
CA GLN A 68 -11.14 8.42 1.25
C GLN A 68 -9.81 8.44 0.47
N LEU A 69 -9.29 7.27 0.09
CA LEU A 69 -8.06 7.17 -0.68
C LEU A 69 -8.24 7.78 -2.09
N ARG A 70 -9.35 7.49 -2.76
CA ARG A 70 -9.58 7.92 -4.13
C ARG A 70 -9.92 9.41 -4.24
N ASP A 71 -10.68 9.96 -3.28
CA ASP A 71 -11.13 11.35 -3.30
C ASP A 71 -10.03 12.34 -2.88
N HIS A 72 -9.05 11.88 -2.09
CA HIS A 72 -8.01 12.74 -1.51
C HIS A 72 -6.58 12.47 -2.01
N PHE A 73 -6.33 11.32 -2.66
CA PHE A 73 -4.99 10.96 -3.15
C PHE A 73 -5.02 10.42 -4.58
N HIS A 74 -3.89 10.55 -5.28
CA HIS A 74 -3.66 9.81 -6.51
C HIS A 74 -3.19 8.38 -6.21
N VAL A 75 -4.13 7.47 -6.09
CA VAL A 75 -3.89 6.06 -5.75
C VAL A 75 -3.19 5.27 -6.87
N ILE A 76 -2.00 4.74 -6.57
CA ILE A 76 -1.24 3.81 -7.41
C ILE A 76 -1.34 2.39 -6.86
N TYR A 77 -1.84 1.45 -7.65
CA TYR A 77 -1.82 0.03 -7.29
C TYR A 77 -0.57 -0.68 -7.83
N LEU A 78 0.30 -1.10 -6.91
CA LEU A 78 1.48 -1.92 -7.20
C LEU A 78 1.11 -3.39 -7.35
N ARG A 79 0.69 -3.78 -8.56
CA ARG A 79 0.22 -5.14 -8.86
C ARG A 79 1.38 -6.14 -8.88
N SER A 80 1.18 -7.25 -8.19
CA SER A 80 2.12 -8.38 -8.16
C SER A 80 1.32 -9.68 -8.25
N SER A 81 1.81 -10.64 -9.04
CA SER A 81 1.18 -11.96 -9.06
C SER A 81 1.39 -12.67 -7.71
N PRO A 82 0.47 -13.56 -7.29
CA PRO A 82 0.67 -14.40 -6.11
C PRO A 82 2.01 -15.16 -6.14
N GLU A 83 2.44 -15.61 -7.32
CA GLU A 83 3.72 -16.30 -7.54
C GLU A 83 4.92 -15.37 -7.31
N ASP A 84 4.85 -14.11 -7.73
CA ASP A 84 5.89 -13.11 -7.47
C ASP A 84 5.99 -12.80 -5.97
N LEU A 85 4.83 -12.60 -5.33
CA LEU A 85 4.75 -12.36 -3.88
C LEU A 85 5.32 -13.56 -3.12
N PHE A 86 4.95 -14.79 -3.49
CA PHE A 86 5.48 -15.99 -2.86
C PHE A 86 7.00 -16.08 -3.02
N ARG A 87 7.53 -15.85 -4.23
CA ARG A 87 8.98 -15.87 -4.47
C ARG A 87 9.75 -14.86 -3.62
N ARG A 88 9.18 -13.67 -3.39
CA ARG A 88 9.78 -12.61 -2.55
C ARG A 88 9.69 -12.93 -1.06
N LEU A 89 8.56 -13.49 -0.64
CA LEU A 89 8.23 -13.63 0.78
C LEU A 89 8.57 -15.00 1.37
N ARG A 90 8.95 -16.00 0.57
CA ARG A 90 9.22 -17.38 1.03
C ARG A 90 10.28 -17.52 2.13
N HIS A 91 11.14 -16.52 2.34
CA HIS A 91 12.13 -16.51 3.43
C HIS A 91 11.79 -15.53 4.55
N ASP A 92 10.67 -14.81 4.46
CA ASP A 92 10.25 -13.80 5.44
C ASP A 92 9.42 -14.46 6.56
N VAL A 93 10.11 -14.82 7.65
CA VAL A 93 9.50 -15.44 8.83
C VAL A 93 8.62 -14.50 9.67
N LYS A 94 8.64 -13.19 9.39
CA LYS A 94 7.93 -12.19 10.20
C LYS A 94 6.46 -12.03 9.83
N ARG A 95 6.00 -12.62 8.72
CA ARG A 95 4.63 -12.45 8.20
C ARG A 95 3.72 -13.64 8.59
N PRO A 96 2.80 -13.48 9.56
CA PRO A 96 1.93 -14.57 10.03
C PRO A 96 1.05 -15.16 8.95
N LEU A 97 0.64 -14.34 7.96
CA LEU A 97 -0.22 -14.75 6.84
C LEU A 97 0.39 -15.84 5.94
N LEU A 98 1.71 -16.07 6.03
CA LEU A 98 2.42 -17.10 5.26
C LEU A 98 2.83 -18.31 6.11
N GLN A 99 2.50 -18.32 7.41
CA GLN A 99 2.75 -19.45 8.31
C GLN A 99 1.58 -20.45 8.26
N VAL A 100 1.17 -20.84 7.06
CA VAL A 100 0.09 -21.80 6.80
C VAL A 100 0.62 -22.98 5.98
N ALA A 101 -0.14 -24.07 5.92
CA ALA A 101 0.27 -25.27 5.20
C ALA A 101 0.46 -25.03 3.68
N ASP A 102 -0.35 -24.14 3.08
CA ASP A 102 -0.22 -23.73 1.68
C ASP A 102 -0.16 -22.19 1.55
N PRO A 103 1.03 -21.58 1.70
CA PRO A 103 1.17 -20.13 1.62
C PRO A 103 0.85 -19.56 0.23
N LEU A 104 1.12 -20.31 -0.84
CA LEU A 104 0.82 -19.87 -2.20
C LEU A 104 -0.69 -19.89 -2.46
N GLY A 105 -1.38 -20.95 -2.05
CA GLY A 105 -2.84 -21.01 -2.07
C GLY A 105 -3.46 -19.84 -1.31
N ARG A 106 -2.96 -19.54 -0.11
CA ARG A 106 -3.43 -18.39 0.68
C ARG A 106 -3.19 -17.05 -0.02
N LEU A 107 -2.04 -16.86 -0.67
CA LEU A 107 -1.76 -15.66 -1.46
C LEU A 107 -2.70 -15.52 -2.65
N ARG A 108 -3.07 -16.62 -3.32
CA ARG A 108 -4.04 -16.61 -4.42
C ARG A 108 -5.44 -16.23 -3.92
N GLU A 109 -5.92 -16.83 -2.83
CA GLU A 109 -7.20 -16.46 -2.22
C GLU A 109 -7.25 -14.97 -1.85
N LEU A 110 -6.19 -14.45 -1.23
CA LEU A 110 -6.10 -13.05 -0.86
C LEU A 110 -6.06 -12.13 -2.10
N HIS A 111 -5.36 -12.55 -3.15
CA HIS A 111 -5.33 -11.82 -4.41
C HIS A 111 -6.71 -11.78 -5.06
N ASP A 112 -7.37 -12.93 -5.23
CA ASP A 112 -8.68 -13.02 -5.87
C ASP A 112 -9.74 -12.20 -5.12
N ALA A 113 -9.67 -12.18 -3.79
CA ALA A 113 -10.59 -11.39 -2.97
C ALA A 113 -10.31 -9.87 -3.00
N ARG A 114 -9.07 -9.44 -3.26
CA ARG A 114 -8.66 -8.02 -3.09
C ARG A 114 -8.32 -7.30 -4.39
N ASP A 115 -7.89 -8.00 -5.44
CA ASP A 115 -7.55 -7.43 -6.75
C ASP A 115 -8.69 -6.57 -7.33
N PRO A 116 -9.97 -6.97 -7.28
CA PRO A 116 -11.07 -6.11 -7.71
C PRO A 116 -11.12 -4.77 -6.98
N PHE A 117 -10.94 -4.78 -5.65
CA PHE A 117 -10.96 -3.57 -4.82
C PHE A 117 -9.73 -2.69 -5.05
N TYR A 118 -8.55 -3.28 -5.23
CA TYR A 118 -7.36 -2.52 -5.61
C TYR A 118 -7.56 -1.80 -6.94
N ARG A 119 -8.12 -2.48 -7.95
CA ARG A 119 -8.39 -1.89 -9.27
C ARG A 119 -9.46 -0.81 -9.22
N GLU A 120 -10.52 -1.03 -8.46
CA GLU A 120 -11.58 -0.04 -8.25
C GLU A 120 -11.04 1.24 -7.59
N THR A 121 -10.14 1.09 -6.63
CA THR A 121 -9.57 2.23 -5.90
C THR A 121 -8.55 2.99 -6.74
N ALA A 122 -7.74 2.28 -7.52
CA ALA A 122 -6.60 2.83 -8.24
C ALA A 122 -6.97 3.85 -9.33
N HIS A 123 -6.12 4.87 -9.47
CA HIS A 123 -6.05 5.71 -10.67
C HIS A 123 -5.14 5.07 -11.70
N ASP A 124 -4.00 4.51 -11.25
CA ASP A 124 -3.05 3.79 -12.09
C ASP A 124 -2.66 2.44 -11.49
N VAL A 125 -2.35 1.48 -12.36
CA VAL A 125 -1.86 0.15 -11.98
C VAL A 125 -0.45 -0.04 -12.55
N VAL A 126 0.49 -0.45 -11.71
CA VAL A 126 1.89 -0.70 -12.07
C VAL A 126 2.29 -2.12 -11.71
N ASP A 127 2.75 -2.89 -12.70
CA ASP A 127 3.23 -4.26 -12.50
C ASP A 127 4.64 -4.29 -11.92
N THR A 128 4.82 -4.94 -10.76
CA THR A 128 6.13 -4.97 -10.08
C THR A 128 7.02 -6.17 -10.42
N GLY A 129 6.56 -7.12 -11.23
CA GLY A 129 7.22 -8.43 -11.41
C GLY A 129 8.50 -8.44 -12.28
N ARG A 130 8.74 -7.39 -13.08
CA ARG A 130 9.85 -7.32 -14.06
C ARG A 130 10.82 -6.14 -13.88
N PRO A 131 10.36 -4.89 -13.65
CA PRO A 131 11.26 -3.74 -13.53
C PRO A 131 12.07 -3.72 -12.22
N SER A 132 13.23 -3.05 -12.24
CA SER A 132 13.98 -2.71 -11.02
C SER A 132 13.21 -1.67 -10.18
N ILE A 133 13.57 -1.49 -8.91
CA ILE A 133 12.95 -0.46 -8.06
C ILE A 133 13.10 0.94 -8.69
N ALA A 134 14.28 1.27 -9.22
CA ALA A 134 14.50 2.55 -9.90
C ALA A 134 13.57 2.73 -11.11
N MET A 135 13.39 1.68 -11.92
CA MET A 135 12.47 1.72 -13.05
C MET A 135 11.01 1.83 -12.60
N LEU A 136 10.60 1.18 -11.51
CA LEU A 136 9.27 1.33 -10.93
C LEU A 136 9.02 2.76 -10.46
N VAL A 137 9.97 3.35 -9.75
CA VAL A 137 9.87 4.75 -9.31
C VAL A 137 9.72 5.67 -10.51
N ASN A 138 10.50 5.47 -11.58
CA ASN A 138 10.38 6.27 -12.80
C ASN A 138 9.02 6.12 -13.47
N ILE A 139 8.47 4.90 -13.56
CA ILE A 139 7.12 4.67 -14.11
C ILE A 139 6.07 5.42 -13.30
N ILE A 140 6.15 5.35 -11.97
CA ILE A 140 5.21 6.04 -11.08
C ILE A 140 5.32 7.56 -11.25
N VAL A 141 6.53 8.11 -11.26
CA VAL A 141 6.77 9.55 -11.49
C VAL A 141 6.14 9.99 -12.81
N MET A 142 6.40 9.28 -13.91
CA MET A 142 5.82 9.61 -15.22
C MET A 142 4.29 9.56 -15.21
N GLN A 143 3.68 8.59 -14.52
CA GLN A 143 2.22 8.52 -14.38
C GLN A 143 1.66 9.71 -13.59
N LEU A 144 2.33 10.10 -12.51
CA LEU A 144 1.94 11.26 -11.70
C LEU A 144 2.08 12.58 -12.47
N GLU A 145 3.13 12.73 -13.28
CA GLU A 145 3.32 13.87 -14.18
C GLU A 145 2.20 13.93 -15.24
N LEU A 146 1.88 12.80 -15.88
CA LEU A 146 0.79 12.72 -16.87
C LEU A 146 -0.60 13.00 -16.27
N ALA A 147 -0.80 12.60 -15.02
CA ALA A 147 -2.03 12.90 -14.28
C ALA A 147 -2.10 14.34 -13.74
N GLY A 148 -1.01 15.13 -13.87
CA GLY A 148 -0.94 16.49 -13.36
C GLY A 148 -0.85 16.58 -11.83
N VAL A 149 -0.49 15.48 -11.17
CA VAL A 149 -0.31 15.42 -9.71
C VAL A 149 1.03 16.04 -9.31
N VAL A 150 2.02 15.94 -10.20
CA VAL A 150 3.39 16.42 -9.98
C VAL A 150 3.86 17.20 -11.21
N GLU A 151 4.61 18.28 -11.00
CA GLU A 151 5.13 19.08 -12.11
C GLU A 151 6.27 18.34 -12.86
N PRO A 152 6.25 18.32 -14.21
CA PRO A 152 7.30 17.70 -15.00
C PRO A 152 8.69 18.27 -14.67
N GLY A 153 9.63 17.40 -14.31
CA GLY A 153 11.01 17.81 -14.02
C GLY A 153 11.24 18.42 -12.63
N ALA A 154 10.25 18.35 -11.72
CA ALA A 154 10.40 18.79 -10.32
C ALA A 154 11.19 17.82 -9.43
N HIS A 155 11.91 16.85 -10.02
CA HIS A 155 12.64 15.81 -9.30
C HIS A 155 14.13 15.96 -9.49
N PRO A 156 14.95 15.85 -8.43
CA PRO A 156 16.38 15.78 -8.59
C PRO A 156 16.71 14.64 -9.56
N GLU A 157 17.52 14.91 -10.58
CA GLU A 157 18.07 13.85 -11.43
C GLU A 157 18.72 12.80 -10.52
N ASP A 158 18.40 11.51 -10.73
CA ASP A 158 19.18 10.46 -10.08
C ASP A 158 20.65 10.72 -10.43
N PRO A 159 21.59 10.59 -9.47
CA PRO A 159 23.00 10.63 -9.82
C PRO A 159 23.22 9.57 -10.89
N VAL A 160 23.73 10.03 -12.04
CA VAL A 160 24.21 9.18 -13.12
C VAL A 160 25.30 8.30 -12.52
N ASP A 161 25.02 7.01 -12.39
CA ASP A 161 26.03 6.00 -12.05
C ASP A 161 27.14 5.97 -13.12
#